data_AF-A0A533Y833-F1
#
_entry.id   AF-A0A533Y833-F1
#
_cell.length_a   1.000
_cell.length_b   1.000
_cell.length_c   1.000
_cell.angle_alpha   90.00
_cell.angle_beta   90.00
_cell.angle_gamma   90.00
#
_symmetry.space_group_name_H-M   'P 1'
#
loop_
_entity.id
_entity.type
_entity.pdbx_description
1 polymer ?
#
loop_
_entity_poly.entity_id
_entity_poly.type
_entity_poly.pdbx_seq_one_letter_code
_entity_poly.pdbx_strand_id
1 'polypeptide(L)' 'GYAGTSVWVDPDHELIVVLLTNRVHPTRKNDKIRAFRPALHDVVFTSVVGG' A
#
# COMPACT_ATOMS: atom_id res chain seq x y z
N GLY A 1 -0.96 5.75 7.04
CA GLY A 1 -1.55 7.11 7.03
C GLY A 1 -3.05 7.08 7.30
N TYR A 2 -3.57 8.18 7.86
CA TYR A 2 -4.99 8.37 8.21
C TYR A 2 -5.91 8.30 6.99
N ALA A 3 -5.56 8.97 5.89
CA ALA A 3 -6.28 8.90 4.61
C ALA A 3 -6.09 7.56 3.87
N GLY A 4 -5.48 6.56 4.49
CA GLY A 4 -5.17 5.28 3.87
C GLY A 4 -3.81 5.23 3.17
N THR A 5 -3.08 6.34 3.10
CA THR A 5 -1.73 6.40 2.53
C THR A 5 -0.75 5.44 3.22
N SER A 6 0.22 4.92 2.48
CA SER A 6 1.34 4.14 3.02
C SER A 6 2.58 4.26 2.17
N VAL A 7 3.74 4.16 2.82
CA VAL A 7 5.05 4.04 2.18
C VAL A 7 5.67 2.76 2.72
N TRP A 8 6.19 1.92 1.82
CA TRP A 8 7.00 0.77 2.14
C TRP A 8 8.32 0.89 1.39
N VAL A 9 9.43 0.59 2.06
CA VAL A 9 10.79 0.72 1.55
C VAL A 9 11.49 -0.59 1.82
N ASP A 10 12.06 -1.17 0.77
CA ASP A 10 12.85 -2.39 0.79
C ASP A 10 14.21 -2.10 0.13
N PRO A 11 15.24 -1.77 0.94
CA PRO A 11 16.57 -1.43 0.42
C PRO A 11 17.28 -2.60 -0.25
N ASP A 12 17.04 -3.83 0.21
CA ASP A 12 17.73 -5.03 -0.30
C ASP A 12 17.35 -5.29 -1.76
N HIS A 13 16.14 -4.89 -2.15
CA HIS A 13 15.61 -5.02 -3.50
C HIS A 13 15.51 -3.67 -4.24
N GLU A 14 16.12 -2.60 -3.70
CA GLU A 14 16.07 -1.24 -4.24
C GLU A 14 14.64 -0.76 -4.57
N LEU A 15 13.65 -1.18 -3.78
CA LEU A 15 12.23 -0.98 -4.05
C LEU A 15 11.58 -0.01 -3.06
N ILE A 16 10.82 0.95 -3.60
CA ILE A 16 9.98 1.84 -2.81
C ILE A 16 8.56 1.79 -3.36
N VAL A 17 7.59 1.48 -2.50
CA VAL A 17 6.17 1.45 -2.85
C VAL A 17 5.43 2.54 -2.09
N VAL A 18 4.86 3.50 -2.83
CA VAL A 18 4.07 4.61 -2.29
C VAL A 18 2.62 4.45 -2.72
N LEU A 19 1.73 4.26 -1.75
CA LEU A 19 0.28 4.22 -1.95
C LEU A 19 -0.33 5.54 -1.48
N LEU A 20 -0.94 6.26 -2.41
CA LEU A 20 -1.71 7.49 -2.14
C LEU A 20 -3.20 7.21 -2.31
N THR A 21 -3.97 7.36 -1.23
CA THR A 21 -5.43 7.12 -1.25
C THR A 21 -6.16 8.17 -0.42
N ASN A 22 -7.48 8.23 -0.61
CA ASN A 22 -8.38 9.05 0.19
C ASN A 22 -9.49 8.19 0.83
N ARG A 23 -9.13 7.31 1.77
CA ARG A 23 -10.05 6.43 2.51
C ARG A 23 -11.02 7.20 3.43
N VAL A 24 -10.88 8.52 3.55
CA VAL A 24 -11.79 9.35 4.36
C VAL A 24 -12.91 10.00 3.54
N HIS A 25 -12.83 9.98 2.21
CA HIS A 25 -13.84 10.54 1.33
C HIS A 25 -14.80 9.46 0.79
N PRO A 26 -16.13 9.69 0.78
CA PRO A 26 -16.85 10.78 1.47
C PRO A 26 -16.98 10.55 2.97
N THR A 27 -16.68 9.34 3.45
CA THR A 27 -16.68 9.00 4.88
C THR A 27 -15.50 8.08 5.22
N ARG A 28 -15.04 8.12 6.48
CA ARG A 28 -13.99 7.22 6.98
C ARG A 28 -14.46 5.81 7.35
N LYS A 29 -15.74 5.45 7.14
CA LYS A 29 -16.30 4.17 7.61
C LYS A 29 -15.76 2.94 6.87
N ASN A 30 -15.23 3.11 5.65
CA ASN A 30 -14.69 1.99 4.88
C ASN A 30 -13.31 1.55 5.41
N ASP A 31 -13.28 0.42 6.11
CA ASP A 31 -12.06 -0.14 6.69
C ASP A 31 -11.25 -1.10 5.80
N LYS A 32 -11.72 -1.37 4.56
CA LYS A 32 -11.09 -2.35 3.65
C LYS A 32 -9.64 -2.02 3.30
N ILE A 33 -9.24 -0.75 3.41
CA ILE A 33 -7.85 -0.32 3.19
C ILE A 33 -6.84 -1.04 4.12
N ARG A 34 -7.29 -1.53 5.29
CA ARG A 34 -6.43 -2.23 6.24
C ARG A 34 -5.87 -3.53 5.65
N ALA A 35 -6.71 -4.30 4.98
CA ALA A 35 -6.31 -5.53 4.28
C ALA A 35 -5.72 -5.25 2.89
N PHE A 36 -6.19 -4.20 2.22
CA PHE A 36 -5.69 -3.84 0.89
C PHE A 36 -4.22 -3.41 0.88
N ARG A 37 -3.76 -2.68 1.92
CA ARG A 37 -2.37 -2.21 2.01
C ARG A 37 -1.32 -3.32 1.91
N PRO A 38 -1.33 -4.35 2.78
CA PRO A 38 -0.37 -5.45 2.66
C PRO A 38 -0.53 -6.19 1.33
N ALA A 39 -1.76 -6.49 0.90
CA ALA A 39 -1.99 -7.19 -0.36
C ALA A 39 -1.43 -6.44 -1.58
N LEU A 40 -1.55 -5.11 -1.63
CA LEU A 40 -0.96 -4.31 -2.69
C LEU A 40 0.57 -4.37 -2.66
N HIS A 41 1.19 -4.25 -1.48
CA HIS A 41 2.65 -4.33 -1.35
C HIS A 41 3.17 -5.72 -1.75
N ASP A 42 2.51 -6.79 -1.35
CA ASP A 42 2.87 -8.17 -1.71
C ASP A 42 2.80 -8.40 -3.23
N VAL A 43 1.74 -7.89 -3.87
CA VAL A 43 1.58 -8.00 -5.33
C VAL A 43 2.65 -7.19 -6.05
N VAL A 44 2.94 -5.96 -5.62
CA VAL A 44 3.99 -5.13 -6.21
C VAL A 44 5.36 -5.81 -6.07
N PHE A 45 5.67 -6.30 -4.87
CA PHE A 45 6.92 -7.02 -4.63
C PHE A 45 7.04 -8.25 -5.54
N THR A 46 6.02 -9.11 -5.57
CA THR A 46 6.03 -10.31 -6.41
C THR A 46 6.17 -9.96 -7.88
N SER A 47 5.55 -8.87 -8.35
CA SER A 47 5.57 -8.47 -9.76
C SER A 47 6.88 -7.81 -10.20
N VAL A 48 7.64 -7.21 -9.27
CA VAL A 48 8.87 -6.45 -9.58
C VAL A 48 10.13 -7.23 -9.20
N VAL A 49 10.07 -8.02 -8.13
CA VAL A 49 11.22 -8.73 -7.55
C VAL A 49 11.11 -10.24 -7.75
N GLY A 50 9.90 -10.80 -7.61
CA GLY A 50 9.66 -12.25 -7.67
C GLY A 50 9.40 -12.83 -9.06
N GLY A 51 9.61 -12.04 -10.12
CA GLY A 51 9.44 -12.42 -11.53
C GLY A 51 10.67 -13.04 -12.15
#